data_AF-A0A525VLN0-F1
#
_entry.id   AF-A0A525VLN0-F1
#
_cell.length_a   1.000
_cell.length_b   1.000
_cell.length_c   1.000
_cell.angle_alpha   90.00
_cell.angle_beta   90.00
_cell.angle_gamma   90.00
#
_symmetry.space_group_name_H-M   'P 1'
#
loop_
_entity.id
_entity.type
_entity.pdbx_description
1 polymer ?
#
loop_
_entity_poly.entity_id
_entity_poly.type
_entity_poly.pdbx_seq_one_letter_code
_entity_poly.pdbx_strand_id
1 'polypeptide(L)'
;MTVFLVWLHVLAAVSWIGGMIFLSLVLAPLVRSRKAAPEFMALFRSAARRFRFVVWGAIAVLLSTGPVLLQERGLSLLNPTEWPHVLRVKLGLVGALLLLTATHDLLLGPQVRKISALPEGARSFWEQTIVRTSSWVPRVALFLALGVLLAAVAFARP
;
A
#
# COMPACT_ATOMS: atom_id res chain seq x y z
N MET A 1 25.15 9.35 -9.98
CA MET A 1 23.75 9.19 -10.43
C MET A 1 22.94 8.32 -9.48
N THR A 2 23.50 7.20 -9.00
CA THR A 2 22.88 6.25 -8.05
C THR A 2 22.27 6.88 -6.79
N VAL A 3 22.95 7.82 -6.12
CA VAL A 3 22.50 8.35 -4.81
C VAL A 3 21.15 9.06 -4.89
N PHE A 4 20.93 9.88 -5.92
CA PHE A 4 19.66 10.58 -6.10
C PHE A 4 18.52 9.61 -6.42
N LEU A 5 18.77 8.59 -7.25
CA LEU A 5 17.79 7.55 -7.57
C LEU A 5 17.43 6.72 -6.33
N VAL A 6 18.43 6.33 -5.53
CA VAL A 6 18.21 5.64 -4.25
C VAL A 6 17.41 6.52 -3.29
N TRP A 7 17.79 7.80 -3.14
CA TRP A 7 17.06 8.75 -2.31
C TRP A 7 15.60 8.86 -2.72
N LEU A 8 15.33 9.00 -4.03
CA LEU A 8 13.98 9.10 -4.58
C LEU A 8 13.18 7.80 -4.39
N HIS A 9 13.80 6.63 -4.62
CA HIS A 9 13.19 5.32 -4.39
C HIS A 9 12.82 5.13 -2.92
N VAL A 10 13.73 5.48 -2.01
CA VAL A 10 13.51 5.38 -0.56
C VAL A 10 12.44 6.38 -0.13
N LEU A 11 12.46 7.62 -0.62
CA LEU A 11 11.46 8.64 -0.32
C LEU A 11 10.04 8.14 -0.69
N ALA A 12 9.88 7.58 -1.88
CA ALA A 12 8.62 6.98 -2.30
C ALA A 12 8.18 5.82 -1.38
N ALA A 13 9.11 4.92 -1.04
CA ALA A 13 8.83 3.81 -0.14
C ALA A 13 8.39 4.29 1.26
N VAL A 14 9.12 5.23 1.87
CA VAL A 14 8.81 5.72 3.23
C VAL A 14 7.56 6.57 3.27
N SER A 15 7.27 7.37 2.23
CA SER A 15 6.00 8.10 2.13
C SER A 15 4.81 7.14 2.08
N TRP A 16 4.94 6.04 1.35
CA TRP A 16 3.89 5.04 1.25
C TRP A 16 3.71 4.26 2.56
N ILE A 17 4.79 3.69 3.10
CA ILE A 17 4.76 2.90 4.35
C ILE A 17 4.33 3.78 5.53
N GLY A 18 4.90 4.99 5.66
CA GLY A 18 4.59 5.92 6.73
C GLY A 18 3.11 6.34 6.73
N GLY A 19 2.54 6.60 5.54
CA GLY A 19 1.12 6.90 5.44
C GLY A 19 0.20 5.71 5.76
N MET A 20 0.59 4.48 5.42
CA MET A 20 -0.14 3.28 5.87
C MET A 20 -0.15 3.16 7.40
N ILE A 21 1.01 3.36 8.02
CA ILE A 21 1.18 3.33 9.48
C ILE A 21 0.29 4.40 10.11
N PHE A 22 0.38 5.65 9.65
CA PHE A 22 -0.42 6.75 10.18
C PHE A 22 -1.92 6.50 10.04
N LEU A 23 -2.40 6.13 8.84
CA LEU A 23 -3.82 5.86 8.63
C LEU A 23 -4.32 4.68 9.46
N SER A 24 -3.53 3.62 9.60
CA SER A 24 -3.97 2.37 10.23
C SER A 24 -3.86 2.39 11.76
N LEU A 25 -2.81 3.01 12.31
CA LEU A 25 -2.49 2.97 13.73
C LEU A 25 -2.88 4.26 14.47
N VAL A 26 -3.03 5.38 13.77
CA VAL A 26 -3.38 6.66 14.40
C VAL A 26 -4.79 7.09 14.00
N LEU A 27 -5.02 7.32 12.71
CA LEU A 27 -6.27 7.95 12.26
C LEU A 27 -7.47 7.00 12.35
N ALA A 28 -7.32 5.73 11.95
CA ALA A 28 -8.42 4.76 12.02
C ALA A 28 -8.87 4.44 13.46
N PRO A 29 -7.96 4.20 14.43
CA PRO A 29 -8.36 4.05 15.83
C PRO A 29 -9.01 5.33 16.38
N LEU A 30 -8.49 6.51 16.06
CA LEU A 30 -9.06 7.78 16.52
C LEU A 30 -10.53 7.91 16.09
N VAL A 31 -10.82 7.64 14.82
CA VAL A 31 -12.18 7.70 14.25
C VAL A 31 -13.10 6.63 14.83
N ARG A 32 -12.57 5.46 15.20
CA ARG A 32 -13.34 4.36 15.83
C ARG A 32 -13.54 4.54 17.34
N SER A 33 -12.60 5.22 18.02
CA SER A 33 -12.49 5.26 19.48
C SER A 33 -13.52 6.14 20.19
N ARG A 34 -14.38 6.82 19.44
CA ARG A 34 -15.56 7.50 19.95
C ARG A 34 -16.69 7.18 18.97
N LYS A 35 -17.95 7.34 19.37
CA LYS A 35 -19.07 7.48 18.42
C LYS A 35 -18.83 8.75 17.58
N ALA A 36 -17.77 8.76 16.79
CA ALA A 36 -17.16 9.96 16.29
C ALA A 36 -18.16 10.61 15.37
N ALA A 37 -18.33 11.94 15.53
CA ALA A 37 -19.26 12.69 14.73
C ALA A 37 -19.08 12.32 13.25
N PRO A 38 -20.15 12.25 12.46
CA PRO A 38 -20.08 11.92 11.02
C PRO A 38 -18.98 12.67 10.26
N GLU A 39 -18.65 13.88 10.73
CA GLU A 39 -17.55 14.74 10.30
C GLU A 39 -16.16 14.08 10.39
N PHE A 40 -15.83 13.39 11.48
CA PHE A 40 -14.54 12.68 11.63
C PHE A 40 -14.42 11.52 10.64
N MET A 41 -15.51 10.80 10.40
CA MET A 41 -15.56 9.74 9.38
C MET A 41 -15.43 10.34 7.97
N ALA A 42 -16.02 11.50 7.71
CA ALA A 42 -15.85 12.23 6.45
C ALA A 42 -14.40 12.69 6.25
N LEU A 43 -13.74 13.19 7.31
CA LEU A 43 -12.34 13.56 7.30
C LEU A 43 -11.44 12.36 7.01
N PHE A 44 -11.66 11.22 7.68
CA PHE A 44 -10.93 9.97 7.40
C PHE A 44 -11.04 9.57 5.93
N ARG A 45 -12.26 9.53 5.39
CA ARG A 45 -12.49 9.19 3.97
C ARG A 45 -11.81 10.18 3.04
N SER A 46 -11.83 11.47 3.37
CA SER A 46 -11.17 12.51 2.58
C SER A 46 -9.65 12.36 2.59
N ALA A 47 -9.06 12.15 3.77
CA ALA A 47 -7.63 11.90 3.94
C ALA A 47 -7.19 10.64 3.20
N ALA A 48 -7.93 9.52 3.35
CA ALA A 48 -7.64 8.28 2.64
C ALA A 48 -7.70 8.48 1.12
N ARG A 49 -8.69 9.20 0.58
CA ARG A 49 -8.78 9.51 -0.86
C ARG A 49 -7.61 10.36 -1.35
N ARG A 50 -7.19 11.38 -0.59
CA ARG A 50 -6.03 12.20 -0.95
C ARG A 50 -4.74 11.38 -0.91
N PHE A 51 -4.59 10.53 0.10
CA PHE A 51 -3.44 9.66 0.23
C PHE A 51 -3.29 8.69 -0.94
N ARG A 52 -4.40 8.24 -1.57
CA ARG A 52 -4.31 7.42 -2.80
C ARG A 52 -3.47 8.07 -3.89
N PHE A 53 -3.56 9.38 -4.11
CA PHE A 53 -2.72 10.06 -5.09
C PHE A 53 -1.23 9.96 -4.74
N VAL A 54 -0.90 10.09 -3.46
CA VAL A 54 0.48 9.91 -2.95
C VAL A 54 0.94 8.46 -3.19
N VAL A 55 0.08 7.48 -2.93
CA VAL A 55 0.37 6.05 -3.17
C VAL A 55 0.66 5.78 -4.64
N TRP A 56 -0.21 6.21 -5.56
CA TRP A 56 -0.01 5.99 -7.00
C TRP A 56 1.23 6.73 -7.54
N GLY A 57 1.51 7.94 -7.04
CA GLY A 57 2.76 8.64 -7.31
C GLY A 57 3.98 7.87 -6.82
N ALA A 58 3.94 7.36 -5.58
CA ALA A 58 5.01 6.53 -5.02
C ALA A 58 5.20 5.23 -5.82
N ILE A 59 4.13 4.56 -6.25
CA ILE A 59 4.20 3.38 -7.11
C ILE A 59 4.91 3.69 -8.42
N ALA A 60 4.54 4.78 -9.11
CA ALA A 60 5.18 5.18 -10.35
C ALA A 60 6.69 5.44 -10.16
N VAL A 61 7.07 6.11 -9.07
CA VAL A 61 8.47 6.34 -8.71
C VAL A 61 9.19 5.03 -8.41
N LEU A 62 8.62 4.13 -7.63
CA LEU A 62 9.24 2.84 -7.27
C LEU A 62 9.43 1.93 -8.49
N LEU A 63 8.45 1.89 -9.39
CA LEU A 63 8.49 1.08 -10.61
C LEU A 63 9.44 1.66 -11.67
N SER A 64 9.68 2.97 -11.69
CA SER A 64 10.65 3.59 -12.59
C SER A 64 12.08 3.49 -12.05
N THR A 65 12.28 3.75 -10.75
CA THR A 65 13.62 3.74 -10.14
C THR A 65 14.13 2.32 -9.85
N GLY A 66 13.26 1.37 -9.50
CA GLY A 66 13.65 0.00 -9.14
C GLY A 66 14.45 -0.74 -10.21
N PRO A 67 13.97 -0.81 -11.47
CA PRO A 67 14.70 -1.45 -12.57
C PRO A 67 16.05 -0.79 -12.86
N VAL A 68 16.11 0.54 -12.84
CA VAL A 68 17.36 1.29 -13.08
C VAL A 68 18.40 0.93 -12.00
N LEU A 69 17.99 0.91 -10.73
CA LEU A 69 18.86 0.51 -9.62
C LEU A 69 19.33 -0.96 -9.70
N LEU A 70 18.54 -1.83 -10.33
CA LEU A 70 18.89 -3.24 -10.55
C LEU A 70 19.96 -3.37 -11.63
N GLN A 71 19.80 -2.65 -12.74
CA GLN A 71 20.77 -2.60 -13.83
C GLN A 71 22.10 -2.02 -13.39
N GLU A 72 22.09 -0.96 -12.58
CA GLU A 72 23.32 -0.39 -12.00
C GLU A 72 24.08 -1.38 -11.09
N ARG A 73 23.40 -2.39 -10.54
CA ARG A 73 24.01 -3.51 -9.79
C ARG A 73 24.45 -4.68 -10.69
N GLY A 74 24.34 -4.55 -12.01
CA GLY A 74 24.72 -5.59 -12.98
C GLY A 74 23.75 -6.78 -13.04
N LEU A 75 22.53 -6.64 -12.51
CA LEU A 75 21.53 -7.71 -12.53
C LEU A 75 20.63 -7.58 -13.76
N SER A 76 20.43 -8.70 -14.46
CA SER A 76 19.52 -8.77 -15.62
C SER A 76 18.08 -8.49 -15.20
N LEU A 77 17.35 -7.65 -15.95
CA LEU A 77 15.92 -7.42 -15.70
C LEU A 77 15.03 -8.57 -16.19
N LEU A 78 15.52 -9.37 -17.14
CA LEU A 78 14.72 -10.36 -17.88
C LEU A 78 14.98 -11.80 -17.44
N ASN A 79 16.00 -12.03 -16.59
CA ASN A 79 16.35 -13.36 -16.10
C ASN A 79 16.17 -13.46 -14.57
N PRO A 80 14.94 -13.70 -14.07
CA PRO A 80 14.69 -13.84 -12.63
C PRO A 80 15.45 -14.97 -11.94
N THR A 81 15.93 -15.96 -12.70
CA THR A 81 16.74 -17.09 -12.22
C THR A 81 18.10 -16.64 -11.66
N GLU A 82 18.69 -15.59 -12.22
CA GLU A 82 19.98 -15.03 -11.81
C GLU A 82 19.88 -14.15 -10.55
N TRP A 83 18.67 -13.79 -10.13
CA TRP A 83 18.47 -12.88 -9.01
C TRP A 83 18.84 -13.53 -7.68
N PRO A 84 19.53 -12.82 -6.77
CA PRO A 84 19.68 -13.28 -5.39
C PRO A 84 18.33 -13.60 -4.76
N HIS A 85 18.27 -14.64 -3.91
CA HIS A 85 17.02 -15.09 -3.29
C HIS A 85 16.26 -13.94 -2.59
N VAL A 86 16.99 -13.07 -1.87
CA VAL A 86 16.40 -11.91 -1.18
C VAL A 86 15.71 -10.95 -2.15
N LEU A 87 16.26 -10.74 -3.34
CA LEU A 87 15.67 -9.90 -4.37
C LEU A 87 14.39 -10.52 -4.93
N ARG A 88 14.38 -11.84 -5.20
CA ARG A 88 13.16 -12.54 -5.63
C ARG A 88 12.04 -12.42 -4.60
N VAL A 89 12.35 -12.62 -3.33
CA VAL A 89 11.39 -12.44 -2.22
C VAL A 89 10.90 -11.00 -2.19
N LYS A 90 11.79 -10.01 -2.26
CA LYS A 90 11.43 -8.58 -2.28
C LYS A 90 10.45 -8.28 -3.42
N LEU A 91 10.75 -8.70 -4.64
CA LEU A 91 9.92 -8.43 -5.81
C LEU A 91 8.59 -9.19 -5.78
N GLY A 92 8.56 -10.42 -5.25
CA GLY A 92 7.33 -11.16 -4.98
C GLY A 92 6.41 -10.42 -4.00
N LEU A 93 6.98 -9.93 -2.89
CA LEU A 93 6.24 -9.13 -1.90
C LEU A 93 5.74 -7.80 -2.48
N VAL A 94 6.57 -7.11 -3.28
CA VAL A 94 6.15 -5.89 -4.00
C VAL A 94 5.00 -6.19 -4.97
N GLY A 95 5.09 -7.28 -5.73
CA GLY A 95 4.03 -7.71 -6.64
C GLY A 95 2.72 -7.98 -5.90
N ALA A 96 2.77 -8.73 -4.79
CA ALA A 96 1.61 -8.97 -3.95
C ALA A 96 1.01 -7.68 -3.38
N LEU A 97 1.87 -6.76 -2.92
CA LEU A 97 1.45 -5.46 -2.39
C LEU A 97 0.77 -4.58 -3.46
N LEU A 98 1.33 -4.55 -4.68
CA LEU A 98 0.76 -3.81 -5.80
C LEU A 98 -0.60 -4.37 -6.22
N LEU A 99 -0.72 -5.70 -6.33
CA LEU A 99 -1.98 -6.37 -6.65
C LEU A 99 -3.04 -6.08 -5.59
N LEU A 100 -2.68 -6.18 -4.31
CA LEU A 100 -3.57 -5.89 -3.20
C LEU A 100 -4.03 -4.43 -3.23
N THR A 101 -3.09 -3.50 -3.48
CA THR A 101 -3.38 -2.07 -3.54
C THR A 101 -4.29 -1.73 -4.72
N ALA A 102 -3.99 -2.23 -5.92
CA ALA A 102 -4.81 -2.01 -7.10
C ALA A 102 -6.22 -2.60 -6.93
N THR A 103 -6.32 -3.84 -6.44
CA THR A 103 -7.60 -4.49 -6.14
C THR A 103 -8.43 -3.70 -5.13
N HIS A 104 -7.79 -3.25 -4.05
CA HIS A 104 -8.45 -2.45 -3.03
C HIS A 104 -8.93 -1.10 -3.56
N ASP A 105 -8.08 -0.38 -4.26
CA ASP A 105 -8.34 0.99 -4.70
C ASP A 105 -9.31 1.06 -5.88
N LEU A 106 -9.20 0.13 -6.82
CA LEU A 106 -9.96 0.13 -8.07
C LEU A 106 -11.25 -0.67 -7.99
N LEU A 107 -11.29 -1.77 -7.24
CA LEU A 107 -12.47 -2.65 -7.17
C LEU A 107 -13.26 -2.42 -5.87
N LEU A 108 -12.59 -2.52 -4.72
CA LEU A 108 -13.28 -2.41 -3.42
C LEU A 108 -13.69 -0.98 -3.10
N GLY A 109 -12.87 0.02 -3.45
CA GLY A 109 -13.14 1.43 -3.21
C GLY A 109 -14.48 1.91 -3.80
N PRO A 110 -14.76 1.68 -5.10
CA PRO A 110 -16.06 2.04 -5.70
C PRO A 110 -17.23 1.25 -5.12
N GLN A 111 -17.07 -0.04 -4.84
CA GLN A 111 -18.13 -0.89 -4.29
C GLN A 111 -18.52 -0.48 -2.87
N VAL A 112 -17.54 -0.28 -1.99
CA VAL A 112 -17.79 0.17 -0.60
C VAL A 112 -18.47 1.53 -0.59
N ARG A 113 -18.12 2.44 -1.52
CA ARG A 113 -18.80 3.73 -1.65
C ARG A 113 -20.27 3.60 -2.06
N LYS A 114 -20.60 2.69 -2.98
CA LYS A 114 -21.99 2.41 -3.39
C LYS A 114 -22.78 1.82 -2.22
N ILE A 115 -22.23 0.81 -1.54
CA ILE A 115 -22.88 0.12 -0.41
C ILE A 115 -23.09 1.06 0.79
N SER A 116 -22.12 1.94 1.05
CA SER A 116 -22.20 2.91 2.16
C SER A 116 -23.27 3.99 1.95
N ALA A 117 -23.77 4.16 0.72
CA ALA A 117 -24.87 5.07 0.41
C ALA A 117 -26.25 4.44 0.69
N LEU A 118 -26.32 3.12 0.90
CA LEU A 118 -27.57 2.43 1.26
C LEU A 118 -27.87 2.58 2.76
N PRO A 119 -29.16 2.76 3.15
CA PRO A 119 -29.60 2.72 4.53
C PRO A 119 -29.20 1.41 5.21
N GLU A 120 -28.82 1.45 6.48
CA GLU A 120 -28.25 0.28 7.19
C GLU A 120 -29.19 -0.95 7.20
N GLY A 121 -30.50 -0.74 7.22
CA GLY A 121 -31.51 -1.80 7.18
C GLY A 121 -31.74 -2.44 5.81
N ALA A 122 -31.16 -1.89 4.74
CA ALA A 122 -31.33 -2.40 3.36
C ALA A 122 -30.12 -3.22 2.86
N ARG A 123 -29.07 -3.41 3.70
CA ARG A 123 -27.82 -4.05 3.30
C ARG A 123 -27.91 -5.58 3.38
N SER A 124 -27.60 -6.27 2.29
CA SER A 124 -27.51 -7.72 2.22
C SER A 124 -26.32 -8.28 3.02
N PHE A 125 -26.36 -9.58 3.33
CA PHE A 125 -25.27 -10.32 3.99
C PHE A 125 -23.92 -10.18 3.26
N TRP A 126 -23.95 -10.17 1.92
CA TRP A 126 -22.77 -9.99 1.07
C TRP A 126 -22.16 -8.59 1.19
N GLU A 127 -23.01 -7.57 1.31
CA GLU A 127 -22.58 -6.17 1.44
C GLU A 127 -21.95 -5.87 2.80
N GLN A 128 -22.47 -6.47 3.87
CA GLN A 128 -21.86 -6.38 5.20
C GLN A 128 -20.48 -7.09 5.23
N THR A 129 -20.36 -8.22 4.53
CA THR A 129 -19.10 -8.96 4.42
C THR A 129 -18.03 -8.15 3.68
N ILE A 130 -18.38 -7.49 2.56
CA ILE A 130 -17.45 -6.64 1.80
C ILE A 130 -16.88 -5.50 2.67
N VAL A 131 -17.73 -4.83 3.45
CA VAL A 131 -17.30 -3.75 4.36
C VAL A 131 -16.38 -4.27 5.47
N ARG A 132 -16.68 -5.46 6.03
CA ARG A 132 -15.88 -6.07 7.09
C ARG A 132 -14.51 -6.54 6.57
N THR A 133 -14.47 -7.18 5.41
CA THR A 133 -13.23 -7.63 4.76
C THR A 133 -12.33 -6.45 4.37
N SER A 134 -12.92 -5.34 3.92
CA SER A 134 -12.20 -4.10 3.60
C SER A 134 -11.43 -3.52 4.81
N SER A 135 -11.83 -3.85 6.05
CA SER A 135 -11.13 -3.40 7.25
C SER A 135 -9.80 -4.11 7.55
N TRP A 136 -9.58 -5.30 6.98
CA TRP A 136 -8.35 -6.09 7.17
C TRP A 136 -7.31 -5.84 6.09
N VAL A 137 -7.73 -5.48 4.89
CA VAL A 137 -6.85 -5.23 3.74
C VAL A 137 -5.72 -4.23 4.07
N PRO A 138 -5.96 -3.08 4.74
CA PRO A 138 -4.89 -2.14 5.09
C PRO A 138 -3.84 -2.74 6.02
N ARG A 139 -4.24 -3.64 6.93
CA ARG A 139 -3.31 -4.31 7.86
C ARG A 139 -2.44 -5.31 7.12
N VAL A 140 -3.04 -6.14 6.26
CA VAL A 140 -2.29 -7.08 5.42
C VAL A 140 -1.32 -6.34 4.51
N ALA A 141 -1.76 -5.24 3.89
CA ALA A 141 -0.91 -4.39 3.07
C ALA A 141 0.27 -3.81 3.87
N LEU A 142 0.03 -3.34 5.10
CA LEU A 142 1.08 -2.87 5.98
C LEU A 142 2.09 -3.97 6.32
N PHE A 143 1.64 -5.19 6.67
CA PHE A 143 2.53 -6.31 6.93
C PHE A 143 3.38 -6.68 5.71
N LEU A 144 2.78 -6.73 4.52
CA LEU A 144 3.52 -6.94 3.28
C LEU A 144 4.56 -5.85 3.04
N ALA A 145 4.19 -4.58 3.25
CA ALA A 145 5.08 -3.44 3.06
C ALA A 145 6.27 -3.45 4.05
N LEU A 146 6.04 -3.84 5.30
CA LEU A 146 7.11 -4.05 6.28
C LEU A 146 8.02 -5.23 5.88
N GLY A 147 7.45 -6.30 5.32
CA GLY A 147 8.23 -7.40 4.73
C GLY A 147 9.11 -6.95 3.56
N VAL A 148 8.58 -6.09 2.66
CA VAL A 148 9.35 -5.47 1.57
C VAL A 148 10.51 -4.65 2.13
N LEU A 149 10.26 -3.85 3.17
CA LEU A 149 11.29 -3.05 3.82
C LEU A 149 12.39 -3.93 4.44
N LEU A 150 12.01 -5.00 5.14
CA LEU A 150 12.95 -5.95 5.72
C LEU A 150 13.82 -6.61 4.64
N ALA A 151 13.21 -7.08 3.54
CA ALA A 151 13.93 -7.66 2.42
C ALA A 151 14.85 -6.63 1.74
N ALA A 152 14.42 -5.36 1.65
CA ALA A 152 15.26 -4.28 1.12
C ALA A 152 16.48 -4.02 1.99
N VAL A 153 16.34 -4.00 3.32
CA VAL A 153 17.46 -3.86 4.27
C VAL A 153 18.40 -5.05 4.15
N ALA A 154 17.88 -6.28 4.08
CA ALA A 154 18.69 -7.48 3.91
C ALA A 154 19.49 -7.46 2.60
N PHE A 155 18.91 -6.96 1.51
CA PHE A 155 19.58 -6.83 0.21
C PHE A 155 20.59 -5.67 0.12
N ALA A 156 20.44 -4.67 0.99
CA ALA A 156 21.34 -3.52 1.04
C ALA A 156 22.62 -3.79 1.85
N ARG A 157 22.61 -4.81 2.71
CA ARG A 157 23.80 -5.21 3.48
C ARG A 157 24.83 -5.89 2.57
N PRO A 158 26.13 -5.64 2.77
CA PRO A 158 27.22 -6.28 2.05
C PRO A 158 27.33 -7.77 2.38
#